data_AF-A0A752VW61-F1
#
_entry.id   AF-A0A752VW61-F1
#
_cell.length_a   1.000
_cell.length_b   1.000
_cell.length_c   1.000
_cell.angle_alpha   90.00
_cell.angle_beta   90.00
_cell.angle_gamma   90.00
#
_symmetry.space_group_name_H-M   'P 1'
#
loop_
_entity.id
_entity.type
_entity.pdbx_description
1 polymer ?
#
loop_
_entity_poly.entity_id
_entity_poly.type
_entity_poly.pdbx_seq_one_letter_code
_entity_poly.pdbx_strand_id
1 'polypeptide(L)'
;MNNKLTDERVSNATLIRLIQWAEQHNSHYVAAALCELQERRKAEPVAYLVCNGRLYQDRPFLDLSTARKSVKDRNDGAEIKALCVCEISAEK
;
A
#
# COMPACT_ATOMS: atom_id res chain seq x y z
N MET A 1 -9.23 -22.92 -21.81
CA MET A 1 -8.89 -22.97 -20.38
C MET A 1 -7.54 -22.32 -20.16
N ASN A 2 -7.51 -20.99 -20.04
CA ASN A 2 -6.30 -20.25 -19.68
C ASN A 2 -6.38 -19.92 -18.20
N ASN A 3 -6.02 -20.89 -17.37
CA ASN A 3 -5.95 -20.71 -15.92
C ASN A 3 -4.64 -19.99 -15.56
N LYS A 4 -4.42 -18.81 -16.15
CA LYS A 4 -3.37 -17.91 -15.66
C LYS A 4 -3.83 -17.47 -14.29
N LEU A 5 -3.23 -18.03 -13.25
CA LEU A 5 -3.26 -17.49 -11.90
C LEU A 5 -2.64 -16.09 -11.99
N THR A 6 -3.44 -15.10 -12.37
CA THR A 6 -3.05 -13.71 -12.22
C THR A 6 -2.91 -13.44 -10.74
N ASP A 7 -1.80 -12.81 -10.40
CA ASP A 7 -1.40 -12.43 -9.05
C ASP A 7 -2.55 -11.76 -8.27
N GLU A 8 -3.49 -11.14 -8.97
CA GLU A 8 -4.67 -10.43 -8.47
C GLU A 8 -5.62 -11.25 -7.58
N ARG A 9 -5.59 -12.59 -7.60
CA ARG A 9 -6.58 -13.40 -6.84
C ARG A 9 -6.27 -13.56 -5.35
N VAL A 10 -5.03 -13.34 -4.93
CA VAL A 10 -4.66 -13.48 -3.52
C VAL A 10 -4.90 -12.14 -2.82
N SER A 11 -5.80 -12.08 -1.84
CA SER A 11 -5.98 -10.83 -1.08
C SER A 11 -4.71 -10.48 -0.28
N ASN A 12 -4.45 -9.20 0.00
CA ASN A 12 -3.33 -8.80 0.86
C ASN A 12 -3.39 -9.46 2.24
N ALA A 13 -4.59 -9.68 2.79
CA ALA A 13 -4.77 -10.40 4.06
C ALA A 13 -4.38 -11.89 3.96
N THR A 14 -4.64 -12.53 2.81
CA THR A 14 -4.20 -13.89 2.52
C THR A 14 -2.69 -13.96 2.38
N LEU A 15 -2.08 -12.99 1.67
CA LEU A 15 -0.63 -12.92 1.48
C LEU A 15 0.12 -12.79 2.81
N ILE A 16 -0.35 -11.91 3.71
CA ILE A 16 0.22 -11.74 5.06
C ILE A 16 0.15 -13.06 5.86
N ARG A 17 -0.99 -13.77 5.80
CA ARG A 17 -1.15 -15.07 6.48
C ARG A 17 -0.19 -16.13 5.93
N LEU A 18 0.05 -16.15 4.62
CA LEU A 18 0.98 -17.09 4.00
C LEU A 18 2.44 -16.80 4.38
N ILE A 19 2.81 -15.53 4.52
CA ILE A 19 4.13 -15.12 5.02
C ILE A 19 4.33 -15.60 6.46
N GLN A 20 3.36 -15.33 7.35
CA GLN A 20 3.42 -15.77 8.75
C GLN A 20 3.51 -17.29 8.86
N TRP A 21 2.74 -18.02 8.05
CA TRP A 21 2.82 -19.47 7.99
C TRP A 21 4.21 -19.93 7.54
N ALA A 22 4.76 -19.34 6.49
CA ALA A 22 6.08 -19.71 5.97
C ALA A 22 7.20 -19.45 7.01
N GLU A 23 7.13 -18.35 7.76
CA GLU A 23 8.05 -18.06 8.85
C GLU A 23 7.94 -19.08 10.00
N GLN A 24 6.72 -19.42 10.43
CA GLN A 24 6.48 -20.40 11.50
C GLN A 24 6.99 -21.81 11.15
N HIS A 25 6.96 -22.17 9.86
CA HIS A 25 7.40 -23.47 9.37
C HIS A 25 8.86 -23.48 8.88
N ASN A 26 9.66 -22.43 9.18
CA ASN A 26 11.05 -22.28 8.73
C ASN A 26 11.23 -22.37 7.21
N SER A 27 10.20 -22.02 6.45
CA SER A 27 10.22 -22.00 4.99
C SER A 27 10.76 -20.66 4.48
N HIS A 28 12.04 -20.40 4.76
CA HIS A 28 12.67 -19.09 4.52
C HIS A 28 12.58 -18.61 3.07
N TYR A 29 12.72 -19.53 2.11
CA TYR A 29 12.62 -19.20 0.69
C TYR A 29 11.20 -18.75 0.31
N VAL A 30 10.18 -19.43 0.83
CA VAL A 30 8.77 -19.11 0.55
C VAL A 30 8.40 -17.78 1.22
N ALA A 31 8.84 -17.56 2.46
CA ALA A 31 8.64 -16.28 3.14
C ALA A 31 9.26 -15.12 2.35
N ALA A 32 10.49 -15.27 1.87
CA ALA A 32 11.16 -14.25 1.06
C ALA A 32 10.42 -13.97 -0.26
N ALA A 33 10.02 -15.01 -1.00
CA ALA A 33 9.30 -14.85 -2.26
C ALA A 33 7.93 -14.16 -2.06
N LEU A 34 7.21 -14.48 -0.99
CA LEU A 34 5.92 -13.86 -0.67
C LEU A 34 6.09 -12.42 -0.16
N CYS A 35 7.15 -12.11 0.57
CA CYS A 35 7.51 -10.74 0.94
C CYS A 35 7.84 -9.90 -0.30
N GLU A 36 8.65 -10.42 -1.22
CA GLU A 36 8.91 -9.73 -2.49
C GLU A 36 7.62 -9.48 -3.28
N LEU A 37 6.70 -10.45 -3.28
CA LEU A 37 5.39 -10.30 -3.90
C LEU A 37 4.56 -9.21 -3.21
N GLN A 38 4.61 -9.15 -1.88
CA GLN A 38 3.93 -8.13 -1.09
C GLN A 38 4.48 -6.74 -1.38
N GLU A 39 5.80 -6.58 -1.50
CA GLU A 39 6.42 -5.31 -1.86
C GLU A 39 6.10 -4.90 -3.31
N ARG A 40 6.08 -5.84 -4.27
CA ARG A 40 5.66 -5.55 -5.66
C ARG A 40 4.20 -5.13 -5.76
N ARG A 41 3.35 -5.62 -4.85
CA ARG A 41 1.93 -5.23 -4.76
C ARG A 41 1.69 -3.95 -3.98
N LYS A 42 2.64 -3.48 -3.18
CA LYS A 42 2.61 -2.11 -2.67
C LYS A 42 2.88 -1.20 -3.86
N ALA A 43 1.81 -0.84 -4.57
CA ALA A 43 1.88 0.19 -5.59
C ALA A 43 2.53 1.43 -4.97
N GLU A 44 3.58 1.96 -5.62
CA GLU A 44 4.16 3.22 -5.19
C GLU A 44 3.05 4.26 -5.11
N PRO A 45 2.91 4.97 -3.97
CA PRO A 45 1.89 5.98 -3.84
C PRO A 45 2.07 7.05 -4.92
N VAL A 46 1.03 7.27 -5.73
CA VAL A 46 1.03 8.34 -6.74
C VAL A 46 0.91 9.71 -6.09
N ALA A 47 0.37 9.77 -4.87
CA ALA A 47 0.26 10.96 -4.06
C ALA A 47 0.09 10.61 -2.58
N TYR A 48 0.27 11.62 -1.74
CA TYR A 48 0.07 11.59 -0.29
C TYR A 48 -0.96 12.65 0.06
N LEU A 49 -2.11 12.23 0.55
CA LEU A 49 -3.18 13.12 0.99
C LEU A 49 -2.97 13.49 2.45
N VAL A 50 -2.80 14.79 2.72
CA VAL A 50 -2.88 15.34 4.08
C VAL A 50 -4.34 15.68 4.35
N CYS A 51 -4.99 14.91 5.21
CA CYS A 51 -6.43 15.01 5.49
C CYS A 51 -6.73 14.95 6.99
N ASN A 52 -8.01 15.05 7.36
CA ASN A 52 -8.50 14.95 8.75
C ASN A 52 -8.00 16.08 9.68
N GLY A 53 -7.44 17.15 9.13
CA GLY A 53 -7.07 18.33 9.91
C GLY A 53 -8.29 19.15 10.33
N ARG A 54 -8.23 19.78 11.50
CA ARG A 54 -9.35 20.58 12.02
C ARG A 54 -9.46 21.98 11.41
N LEU A 55 -8.37 22.51 10.86
CA LEU A 55 -8.27 23.93 10.48
C LEU A 55 -8.22 24.13 8.97
N TYR A 56 -7.45 23.30 8.26
CA TYR A 56 -7.23 23.46 6.83
C TYR A 56 -7.89 22.35 6.02
N GLN A 57 -8.16 22.63 4.75
CA GLN A 57 -8.73 21.64 3.84
C GLN A 57 -7.73 20.52 3.51
N ASP A 58 -8.26 19.41 3.01
CA ASP A 58 -7.48 18.29 2.53
C ASP A 58 -6.60 18.72 1.35
N ARG A 59 -5.34 18.27 1.32
CA ARG A 59 -4.38 18.64 0.27
C ARG A 59 -3.54 17.45 -0.17
N PRO A 60 -3.48 17.15 -1.48
CA PRO A 60 -2.58 16.15 -2.01
C PRO A 60 -1.16 16.70 -2.19
N PHE A 61 -0.17 15.85 -2.00
CA PHE A 61 1.24 16.11 -2.24
C PHE A 61 1.84 14.97 -3.05
N LEU A 62 2.74 15.27 -3.99
CA LEU A 62 3.43 14.22 -4.75
C LEU A 62 4.59 13.59 -3.97
N ASP A 63 5.10 14.31 -2.98
CA ASP A 63 6.26 13.90 -2.18
C ASP A 63 5.91 13.75 -0.69
N LEU A 64 6.36 12.63 -0.10
CA LEU A 64 6.09 12.30 1.30
C LEU A 64 6.76 13.28 2.27
N SER A 65 7.97 13.77 1.94
CA SER A 65 8.69 14.69 2.83
C SER A 65 7.94 16.02 2.96
N THR A 66 7.37 16.50 1.85
CA THR A 66 6.55 17.71 1.78
C THR A 66 5.23 17.52 2.52
N ALA A 67 4.57 16.37 2.36
CA ALA A 67 3.37 16.03 3.13
C ALA A 67 3.63 16.04 4.65
N ARG A 68 4.75 15.46 5.09
CA ARG A 68 5.18 15.45 6.51
C ARG A 68 5.43 16.85 7.05
N LYS A 69 6.11 17.69 6.28
CA LYS A 69 6.31 19.09 6.63
C LYS A 69 4.95 19.81 6.77
N SER A 70 4.03 19.59 5.83
CA SER A 70 2.69 20.17 5.91
C SER A 70 1.91 19.73 7.16
N VAL A 71 1.95 18.46 7.56
CA VAL A 71 1.29 18.00 8.80
C VAL A 71 1.87 18.70 10.02
N LYS A 72 3.21 18.78 10.08
CA LYS A 72 3.91 19.46 11.17
C LYS A 72 3.55 20.95 11.25
N ASP A 73 3.51 21.63 10.10
CA ASP A 73 3.23 23.07 10.02
C ASP A 73 1.76 23.38 10.35
N ARG A 74 0.82 22.48 9.99
CA ARG A 74 -0.60 22.64 10.29
C ARG A 74 -0.89 22.46 11.78
N ASN A 75 -0.24 21.47 12.42
CA ASN A 75 -0.41 21.13 13.84
C ASN A 75 -1.89 21.03 14.29
N ASP A 76 -2.76 20.58 13.39
CA ASP A 76 -4.22 20.57 13.54
C ASP A 76 -4.80 19.15 13.67
N GLY A 77 -3.92 18.16 13.88
CA GLY A 77 -4.28 16.74 13.91
C GLY A 77 -4.38 16.08 12.53
N ALA A 78 -3.94 16.75 11.45
CA ALA A 78 -3.94 16.14 10.13
C ALA A 78 -3.06 14.88 10.04
N GLU A 79 -3.47 13.95 9.20
CA GLU A 79 -2.82 12.67 8.95
C GLU A 79 -2.45 12.54 7.47
N ILE A 80 -1.48 11.67 7.17
CA ILE A 80 -1.06 11.38 5.79
C ILE A 80 -1.64 10.03 5.36
N LYS A 81 -2.41 10.01 4.28
CA LYS A 81 -2.87 8.80 3.60
C LYS A 81 -2.20 8.65 2.24
N ALA A 82 -1.56 7.52 1.99
CA ALA A 82 -1.02 7.18 0.68
C ALA A 82 -2.17 6.89 -0.30
N LEU A 83 -2.15 7.56 -1.45
CA LEU A 83 -3.05 7.30 -2.56
C LEU A 83 -2.28 6.47 -3.59
N CYS A 84 -2.76 5.25 -3.84
CA CYS A 84 -2.20 4.35 -4.83
C CYS A 84 -3.18 4.22 -6.01
N VAL A 85 -2.68 4.15 -7.23
CA VAL A 85 -3.50 3.74 -8.38
C VAL A 85 -3.41 2.23 -8.48
N CYS A 86 -4.55 1.56 -8.30
CA CYS A 86 -4.70 0.20 -8.79
C CYS A 86 -5.24 0.32 -10.21
N GLU A 87 -4.49 -0.14 -11.21
CA GLU A 87 -5.04 -0.34 -12.55
C GLU A 87 -6.10 -1.43 -12.45
N ILE A 88 -7.37 -1.03 -12.26
CA ILE A 88 -8.49 -1.94 -12.43
C ILE A 88 -8.61 -2.10 -13.94
N SER A 89 -8.08 -3.20 -14.48
CA SER A 89 -8.36 -3.58 -15.87
C SER A 89 -9.87 -3.77 -15.98
N ALA A 90 -10.57 -2.73 -16.44
CA ALA A 90 -11.97 -2.83 -16.84
C ALA A 90 -12.00 -3.68 -18.11
N GLU A 91 -12.34 -4.96 -17.94
CA GLU A 91 -12.64 -5.85 -19.06
C GLU A 91 -13.75 -5.23 -19.92
N LYS A 92 -13.50 -5.12 -21.23
CA LYS A 92 -14.44 -4.66 -22.24
C LYS A 92 -15.04 -5.85 -22.98
#